data_AF-A0A2R3Z9Y2-F1
#
_entry.id   AF-A0A2R3Z9Y2-F1
#
_cell.length_a   1.000
_cell.length_b   1.000
_cell.length_c   1.000
_cell.angle_alpha   90.00
_cell.angle_beta   90.00
_cell.angle_gamma   90.00
#
_symmetry.space_group_name_H-M   'P 1'
#
loop_
_entity.id
_entity.type
_entity.pdbx_description
1 polymer ?
#
loop_
_entity_poly.entity_id
_entity_poly.type
_entity_poly.pdbx_seq_one_letter_code
_entity_poly.pdbx_strand_id
1 'polypeptide(L)'
;MRTEKKKIIDNPWNNIGVIFVTVIVFTTITMSAPDLNQAELGGLANLFFPAVFGLITILIYLISRIFIRKWNWIITICGIIYIGYLSIMLFFDKL
;
A
#
# COMPACT_ATOMS: atom_id res chain seq x y z
N MET A 1 -16.49 -30.23 -1.23
CA MET A 1 -16.09 -29.30 -2.32
C MET A 1 -15.76 -27.94 -1.73
N ARG A 2 -14.49 -27.58 -1.61
CA ARG A 2 -14.06 -26.23 -1.16
C ARG A 2 -14.06 -25.35 -2.41
N THR A 3 -15.07 -24.50 -2.57
CA THR A 3 -15.29 -23.66 -3.76
C THR A 3 -14.03 -22.87 -4.11
N GLU A 4 -13.61 -22.91 -5.38
CA GLU A 4 -12.34 -22.34 -5.86
C GLU A 4 -12.11 -20.88 -5.45
N LYS A 5 -13.19 -20.07 -5.36
CA LYS A 5 -13.14 -18.69 -4.85
C LYS A 5 -12.47 -18.55 -3.48
N LYS A 6 -12.67 -19.52 -2.58
CA LYS A 6 -12.08 -19.50 -1.24
C LYS A 6 -10.57 -19.73 -1.27
N LYS A 7 -10.09 -20.47 -2.28
CA LYS A 7 -8.66 -20.79 -2.49
C LYS A 7 -7.88 -19.56 -2.99
N ILE A 8 -8.54 -18.70 -3.77
CA ILE A 8 -7.97 -17.44 -4.27
C ILE A 8 -7.82 -16.43 -3.12
N ILE A 9 -8.86 -16.22 -2.30
CA ILE A 9 -8.82 -15.23 -1.22
C ILE A 9 -7.82 -15.62 -0.10
N ASP A 10 -7.66 -16.91 0.18
CA ASP A 10 -6.72 -17.40 1.21
C ASP A 10 -5.24 -17.42 0.74
N ASN A 11 -4.95 -17.11 -0.53
CA ASN A 11 -3.58 -17.11 -1.03
C ASN A 11 -2.82 -15.84 -0.55
N PRO A 12 -1.72 -15.96 0.24
CA PRO A 12 -0.96 -14.81 0.71
C PRO A 12 -0.41 -13.94 -0.43
N TRP A 13 -0.09 -14.55 -1.57
CA TRP A 13 0.42 -13.85 -2.74
C TRP A 13 -0.59 -12.85 -3.32
N ASN A 14 -1.89 -13.07 -3.12
CA ASN A 14 -2.90 -12.13 -3.57
C ASN A 14 -2.90 -10.86 -2.72
N ASN A 15 -2.78 -10.98 -1.39
CA ASN A 15 -2.68 -9.81 -0.52
C ASN A 15 -1.39 -9.03 -0.77
N ILE A 16 -0.26 -9.72 -0.94
CA ILE A 16 1.03 -9.09 -1.30
C ILE A 16 0.93 -8.41 -2.67
N GLY A 17 0.35 -9.08 -3.66
CA GLY A 17 0.16 -8.55 -5.01
C GLY A 17 -0.74 -7.30 -5.02
N VAL A 18 -1.82 -7.30 -4.24
CA VAL A 18 -2.69 -6.12 -4.07
C VAL A 18 -1.92 -4.95 -3.45
N ILE A 19 -1.11 -5.20 -2.41
CA ILE A 19 -0.28 -4.13 -1.81
C ILE A 19 0.73 -3.60 -2.84
N PHE A 20 1.35 -4.47 -3.61
CA PHE A 20 2.32 -4.07 -4.64
C PHE A 20 1.67 -3.20 -5.74
N VAL A 21 0.50 -3.60 -6.24
CA VAL A 21 -0.27 -2.79 -7.20
C VAL A 21 -0.68 -1.46 -6.58
N THR A 22 -1.10 -1.46 -5.32
CA THR A 22 -1.45 -0.26 -4.56
C THR A 22 -0.28 0.72 -4.49
N VAL A 23 0.92 0.24 -4.18
CA VAL A 23 2.14 1.05 -4.17
C VAL A 23 2.38 1.68 -5.53
N ILE A 24 2.35 0.91 -6.62
CA ILE A 24 2.59 1.43 -7.97
C ILE A 24 1.57 2.53 -8.32
N VAL A 25 0.28 2.27 -8.08
CA VAL A 25 -0.80 3.22 -8.37
C VAL A 25 -0.59 4.51 -7.57
N PHE A 26 -0.36 4.40 -6.27
CA PHE A 26 -0.23 5.59 -5.43
C PHE A 26 1.09 6.35 -5.64
N THR A 27 2.20 5.66 -5.91
CA THR A 27 3.45 6.32 -6.36
C THR A 27 3.23 7.08 -7.67
N THR A 28 2.44 6.52 -8.61
CA THR A 28 2.13 7.21 -9.87
C THR A 28 1.30 8.47 -9.60
N ILE A 29 0.36 8.40 -8.67
CA ILE A 29 -0.45 9.56 -8.25
C ILE A 29 0.43 10.64 -7.61
N THR A 30 1.25 10.29 -6.61
CA THR A 30 2.11 11.27 -5.91
C THR A 30 3.15 11.88 -6.85
N MET A 31 3.70 11.12 -7.79
CA MET A 31 4.62 11.62 -8.81
C MET A 31 3.94 12.47 -9.90
N SER A 32 2.60 12.48 -9.95
CA SER A 32 1.82 13.35 -10.83
C SER A 32 1.38 14.65 -10.13
N ALA A 33 1.92 14.95 -8.95
CA ALA A 33 1.60 16.18 -8.21
C ALA A 33 1.99 17.43 -9.02
N PRO A 34 1.15 18.48 -9.02
CA PRO A 34 1.34 19.67 -9.86
C PRO A 34 2.62 20.45 -9.51
N ASP A 35 3.03 20.45 -8.24
CA ASP A 35 4.17 21.24 -7.74
C ASP A 35 5.44 20.42 -7.51
N LEU A 36 5.51 19.19 -8.06
CA LEU A 36 6.63 18.27 -7.84
C LEU A 36 8.00 18.86 -8.24
N ASN A 37 8.02 19.67 -9.30
CA ASN A 37 9.24 20.32 -9.79
C ASN A 37 9.75 21.43 -8.87
N GLN A 38 8.89 21.99 -8.01
CA GLN A 38 9.24 23.01 -7.02
C GLN A 38 9.60 22.38 -5.67
N ALA A 39 9.25 21.12 -5.46
CA ALA A 39 9.38 20.44 -4.18
C ALA A 39 10.82 20.06 -3.81
N GLU A 40 11.82 20.23 -4.69
CA GLU A 40 13.22 19.81 -4.48
C GLU A 40 13.33 18.39 -3.87
N LEU A 41 13.79 18.28 -2.61
CA LEU A 41 13.86 17.03 -1.84
C LEU A 41 12.48 16.42 -1.52
N GLY A 42 11.42 17.22 -1.45
CA GLY A 42 10.03 16.76 -1.30
C GLY A 42 9.56 15.89 -2.47
N GLY A 43 10.08 16.11 -3.69
CA GLY A 43 9.82 15.22 -4.83
C GLY A 43 10.31 13.78 -4.60
N LEU A 44 11.37 13.60 -3.79
CA LEU A 44 11.84 12.26 -3.39
C LEU A 44 10.86 11.61 -2.40
N ALA A 45 10.21 12.37 -1.53
CA ALA A 45 9.20 11.84 -0.62
C ALA A 45 8.02 11.25 -1.40
N ASN A 46 7.57 11.93 -2.46
CA ASN A 46 6.50 11.45 -3.34
C ASN A 46 6.86 10.13 -4.04
N LEU A 47 8.14 9.92 -4.36
CA LEU A 47 8.62 8.66 -4.94
C LEU A 47 8.69 7.52 -3.90
N PHE A 48 9.32 7.79 -2.74
CA PHE A 48 9.71 6.75 -1.80
C PHE A 48 8.65 6.42 -0.74
N PHE A 49 7.84 7.39 -0.29
CA PHE A 49 6.94 7.17 0.84
C PHE A 49 5.90 6.09 0.55
N PRO A 50 5.19 6.09 -0.59
CA PRO A 50 4.24 5.01 -0.88
C PRO A 50 4.92 3.63 -0.90
N ALA A 51 6.16 3.53 -1.38
CA ALA A 51 6.93 2.28 -1.40
C ALA A 51 7.36 1.82 -0.01
N VAL A 52 7.88 2.74 0.82
CA VAL A 52 8.29 2.45 2.21
C VAL A 52 7.08 1.98 3.04
N PHE A 53 5.95 2.68 2.94
CA PHE A 53 4.72 2.29 3.64
C PHE A 53 4.10 1.01 3.07
N GLY A 54 4.24 0.76 1.78
CA GLY A 54 3.92 -0.52 1.17
C GLY A 54 4.71 -1.68 1.77
N LEU A 55 6.03 -1.50 1.91
CA LEU A 55 6.92 -2.50 2.50
C LEU A 55 6.59 -2.75 3.98
N ILE A 56 6.35 -1.69 4.75
CA ILE A 56 5.89 -1.79 6.15
C ILE A 56 4.56 -2.55 6.22
N THR A 57 3.61 -2.25 5.34
CA THR A 57 2.31 -2.94 5.28
C THR A 57 2.48 -4.43 5.01
N ILE A 58 3.37 -4.81 4.09
CA ILE A 58 3.68 -6.21 3.80
C ILE A 58 4.27 -6.90 5.04
N LEU A 59 5.21 -6.25 5.74
CA LEU A 59 5.79 -6.79 6.97
C LEU A 59 4.73 -7.01 8.05
N ILE A 60 3.86 -6.02 8.29
CA ILE A 60 2.77 -6.13 9.27
C ILE A 60 1.78 -7.24 8.86
N TYR A 61 1.45 -7.35 7.57
CA TYR A 61 0.61 -8.43 7.05
C TYR A 61 1.23 -9.81 7.30
N LEU A 62 2.52 -9.99 7.02
CA LEU A 62 3.22 -11.25 7.23
C LEU A 62 3.28 -11.63 8.71
N ILE A 63 3.59 -10.66 9.58
CA ILE A 63 3.60 -10.85 11.05
C ILE A 63 2.20 -11.23 11.52
N SER A 64 1.17 -10.48 11.13
CA SER A 64 -0.20 -10.79 11.53
C SER A 64 -0.68 -12.13 11.02
N ARG A 65 -0.27 -12.55 9.82
CA ARG A 65 -0.62 -13.88 9.30
C ARG A 65 -0.12 -15.02 10.21
N ILE A 66 0.97 -14.82 10.94
CA ILE A 66 1.49 -15.81 11.91
C ILE A 66 0.53 -15.93 13.11
N PHE A 67 0.01 -14.81 13.62
CA PHE A 67 -0.83 -14.79 14.84
C PHE A 67 -2.35 -14.90 14.56
N ILE A 68 -2.84 -14.31 13.48
CA ILE A 68 -4.25 -14.08 13.15
C ILE A 68 -4.52 -14.56 11.71
N ARG A 69 -4.74 -15.87 11.55
CA ARG A 69 -4.82 -16.52 10.23
C ARG A 69 -6.09 -16.20 9.43
N LYS A 70 -7.20 -15.83 10.08
CA LYS A 70 -8.55 -15.72 9.48
C LYS A 70 -8.95 -14.29 9.10
N TRP A 71 -8.34 -13.28 9.72
CA TRP A 71 -8.71 -11.86 9.55
C TRP A 71 -7.52 -10.99 9.07
N ASN A 72 -6.45 -11.61 8.60
CA ASN A 72 -5.23 -10.92 8.13
C ASN A 72 -5.49 -9.95 6.95
N TRP A 73 -6.51 -10.18 6.12
CA TRP A 73 -6.88 -9.31 5.02
C TRP A 73 -7.30 -7.90 5.47
N ILE A 74 -7.76 -7.74 6.72
CA ILE A 74 -8.06 -6.41 7.28
C ILE A 74 -6.82 -5.52 7.26
N ILE A 75 -5.64 -6.07 7.54
CA ILE A 75 -4.39 -5.30 7.55
C ILE A 75 -4.04 -4.80 6.16
N THR A 76 -4.29 -5.62 5.14
CA THR A 76 -4.13 -5.20 3.75
C THR A 76 -5.03 -4.01 3.44
N ILE A 77 -6.31 -4.04 3.86
CA ILE A 77 -7.22 -2.91 3.67
C ILE A 77 -6.77 -1.67 4.45
N CYS A 78 -6.43 -1.82 5.73
CA CYS A 78 -5.94 -0.70 6.54
C CYS A 78 -4.68 -0.08 5.92
N GLY A 79 -3.76 -0.91 5.43
CA GLY A 79 -2.56 -0.45 4.74
C GLY A 79 -2.85 0.29 3.44
N ILE A 80 -3.78 -0.20 2.61
CA ILE A 80 -4.21 0.50 1.39
C ILE A 80 -4.81 1.87 1.73
N ILE A 81 -5.70 1.94 2.72
CA ILE A 81 -6.32 3.19 3.15
C ILE A 81 -5.24 4.17 3.65
N TYR A 82 -4.28 3.68 4.44
CA TYR A 82 -3.21 4.50 5.00
C TYR A 82 -2.25 5.02 3.91
N ILE A 83 -1.82 4.17 2.98
CA ILE A 83 -1.00 4.56 1.83
C ILE A 83 -1.76 5.60 0.99
N GLY A 84 -3.05 5.39 0.75
CA GLY A 84 -3.89 6.33 0.01
C GLY A 84 -4.02 7.68 0.70
N TYR A 85 -4.26 7.69 2.02
CA TYR A 85 -4.31 8.91 2.82
C TYR A 85 -3.01 9.71 2.73
N LEU A 86 -1.86 9.06 2.94
CA LEU A 86 -0.55 9.72 2.81
C LEU A 86 -0.28 10.22 1.40
N SER A 87 -0.64 9.42 0.39
CA SER A 87 -0.43 9.79 -1.01
C SER A 87 -1.28 11.00 -1.41
N ILE A 88 -2.50 11.12 -0.87
CA ILE A 88 -3.32 12.31 -1.04
C ILE A 88 -2.68 13.53 -0.34
N MET A 89 -2.16 13.38 0.88
CA MET A 89 -1.45 14.47 1.55
C MET A 89 -0.23 14.94 0.76
N LEU A 90 0.60 14.00 0.29
CA LEU A 90 1.77 14.28 -0.55
C LEU A 90 1.41 14.92 -1.90
N PHE A 91 0.30 14.50 -2.50
CA PHE A 91 -0.17 15.07 -3.77
C PHE A 91 -0.57 16.54 -3.64
N PHE A 92 -1.15 16.92 -2.50
CA PHE A 92 -1.57 18.30 -2.21
C PHE A 92 -0.53 19.11 -1.42
N ASP A 93 0.67 18.56 -1.20
CA ASP A 93 1.72 19.17 -0.38
C ASP A 93 1.22 19.59 1.02
N LYS A 94 0.46 18.70 1.65
CA LYS A 94 -0.14 18.89 2.99
C LYS A 94 0.51 18.02 4.07
N LEU A 95 1.68 17.45 3.76
CA LEU A 95 2.43 16.61 4.70
C LEU A 95 3.42 17.49 5.49
#